data_AF-A0A1I4L7R2-F1
#
_entry.id   AF-A0A1I4L7R2-F1
#
_cell.length_a   1.000
_cell.length_b   1.000
_cell.length_c   1.000
_cell.angle_alpha   90.00
_cell.angle_beta   90.00
_cell.angle_gamma   90.00
#
_symmetry.space_group_name_H-M   'P 1'
#
loop_
_entity.id
_entity.type
_entity.pdbx_description
1 polymer ?
#
loop_
_entity_poly.entity_id
_entity_poly.type
_entity_poly.pdbx_seq_one_letter_code
_entity_poly.pdbx_strand_id
1 'polypeptide(L)'
;MAFADLIHAARAVSGYSQAEIADRADTYQPIVSAVERGKRDTGVASAAHLARAAEHRLLLIPTTHPSAVETAARIADSLKEGSRDGAFRALLDLSDGLAKEAPLVVAALVVAEPRSTGSREWDAALSGTVAYQLRQAGLPAARWTKQAVTDDRDLRAPHLHPLDDAPDVSRVPPEFLERGILIEEGTLASV
;
A
#
# COMPACT_ATOMS: atom_id res chain seq x y z
N MET A 1 -13.03 5.32 2.89
CA MET A 1 -11.97 4.43 3.40
C MET A 1 -10.59 5.04 3.20
N ALA A 2 -10.20 5.44 1.99
CA ALA A 2 -8.91 6.09 1.69
C ALA A 2 -8.40 7.12 2.73
N PHE A 3 -9.21 8.10 3.15
CA PHE A 3 -8.79 9.10 4.14
C PHE A 3 -8.45 8.51 5.51
N ALA A 4 -9.21 7.52 6.00
CA ALA A 4 -8.95 6.88 7.29
C ALA A 4 -7.63 6.12 7.30
N ASP A 5 -7.30 5.50 6.16
CA ASP A 5 -6.05 4.76 5.98
C ASP A 5 -4.86 5.71 5.87
N LEU A 6 -5.00 6.83 5.14
CA LEU A 6 -3.98 7.88 5.06
C LEU A 6 -3.69 8.55 6.40
N ILE A 7 -4.72 8.90 7.18
CA ILE A 7 -4.52 9.53 8.50
C ILE A 7 -3.80 8.58 9.46
N HIS A 8 -4.16 7.31 9.45
CA HIS A 8 -3.44 6.33 10.26
C HIS A 8 -2.02 6.10 9.77
N ALA A 9 -1.79 5.99 8.46
CA ALA A 9 -0.45 5.83 7.90
C ALA A 9 0.45 6.99 8.34
N ALA A 10 -0.05 8.24 8.20
CA ALA A 10 0.63 9.43 8.67
C ALA A 10 0.96 9.36 10.16
N ARG A 11 0.00 8.97 11.01
CA ARG A 11 0.22 8.82 12.45
C ARG A 11 1.28 7.74 12.75
N ALA A 12 1.13 6.56 12.17
CA ALA A 12 1.97 5.40 12.45
C ALA A 12 3.42 5.65 12.03
N VAL A 13 3.64 6.26 10.87
CA VAL A 13 4.98 6.62 10.38
C VAL A 13 5.64 7.68 11.26
N SER A 14 4.88 8.63 11.78
CA SER A 14 5.37 9.63 12.75
C SER A 14 5.58 9.07 14.16
N GLY A 15 5.24 7.80 14.41
CA GLY A 15 5.43 7.15 15.71
C GLY A 15 4.48 7.64 16.81
N TYR A 16 3.37 8.30 16.44
CA TYR A 16 2.43 8.86 17.41
C TYR A 16 1.31 7.88 17.76
N SER A 17 0.89 7.87 19.01
CA SER A 17 -0.32 7.20 19.48
C SER A 17 -1.58 8.00 19.12
N GLN A 18 -2.74 7.36 19.20
CA GLN A 18 -4.02 8.06 18.98
C GLN A 18 -4.27 9.16 20.02
N ALA A 19 -3.74 9.00 21.24
CA ALA A 19 -3.86 9.99 22.30
C ALA A 19 -2.99 11.22 22.00
N GLU A 20 -1.74 11.01 21.59
CA GLU A 20 -0.83 12.11 21.24
C GLU A 20 -1.33 12.91 20.03
N ILE A 21 -1.91 12.26 19.02
CA ILE A 21 -2.55 12.97 17.91
C ILE A 21 -3.78 13.74 18.39
N ALA A 22 -4.57 13.18 19.29
CA ALA A 22 -5.74 13.85 19.82
C ALA A 22 -5.37 15.12 20.58
N ASP A 23 -4.35 15.04 21.44
CA ASP A 23 -3.84 16.18 22.20
C ASP A 23 -3.27 17.26 21.26
N ARG A 24 -2.48 16.88 20.26
CA ARG A 24 -1.95 17.83 19.25
C ARG A 24 -3.02 18.44 18.36
N ALA A 25 -4.11 17.72 18.13
CA ALA A 25 -5.22 18.15 17.29
C ALA A 25 -6.37 18.78 18.11
N ASP A 26 -6.14 19.12 19.39
CA ASP A 26 -7.15 19.70 20.30
C ASP A 26 -8.50 18.95 20.21
N THR A 27 -8.44 17.63 20.31
CA THR A 27 -9.59 16.75 20.18
C THR A 27 -9.48 15.56 21.13
N TYR A 28 -10.43 14.63 21.07
CA TYR A 28 -10.46 13.46 21.95
C TYR A 28 -10.00 12.20 21.23
N GLN A 29 -9.21 11.35 21.92
CA GLN A 29 -8.73 10.07 21.38
C GLN A 29 -9.84 9.19 20.77
N PRO A 30 -11.06 9.08 21.35
CA PRO A 30 -12.15 8.34 20.72
C PRO A 30 -12.55 8.88 19.33
N ILE A 31 -12.41 10.18 19.09
CA ILE A 31 -12.67 10.79 17.78
C ILE A 31 -11.62 10.31 16.78
N VAL A 32 -10.33 10.44 17.10
CA VAL A 32 -9.22 9.96 16.25
C VAL A 32 -9.40 8.48 15.92
N SER A 33 -9.72 7.68 16.94
CA SER A 33 -9.98 6.25 16.80
C SER A 33 -11.20 5.94 15.91
N ALA A 34 -12.27 6.75 15.97
CA ALA A 34 -13.42 6.60 15.09
C ALA A 34 -13.09 6.98 13.64
N VAL A 35 -12.30 8.04 13.42
CA VAL A 35 -11.81 8.45 12.10
C VAL A 35 -10.94 7.36 11.47
N GLU A 36 -9.93 6.86 12.18
CA GLU A 36 -9.01 5.84 11.66
C GLU A 36 -9.67 4.48 11.38
N ARG A 37 -10.87 4.24 11.93
CA ARG A 37 -11.67 3.04 11.63
C ARG A 37 -12.76 3.28 10.58
N GLY A 38 -12.81 4.47 9.99
CA GLY A 38 -13.87 4.87 9.06
C GLY A 38 -15.27 4.93 9.68
N LYS A 39 -15.38 4.92 11.03
CA LYS A 39 -16.66 5.01 11.75
C LYS A 39 -17.18 6.43 11.86
N ARG A 40 -16.37 7.42 11.49
CA ARG A 40 -16.74 8.83 11.45
C ARG A 40 -16.34 9.42 10.11
N ASP A 41 -17.32 9.88 9.37
CA ASP A 41 -17.05 10.65 8.16
C ASP A 41 -16.41 11.98 8.55
N THR A 42 -15.23 12.23 7.98
CA THR A 42 -14.34 13.32 8.40
C THR A 42 -14.17 14.24 7.22
N GLY A 43 -14.73 15.44 7.32
CA GLY A 43 -14.57 16.47 6.30
C GLY A 43 -13.09 16.80 6.07
N VAL A 44 -12.79 17.32 4.88
CA VAL A 44 -11.41 17.62 4.44
C VAL A 44 -10.66 18.52 5.44
N ALA A 45 -11.34 19.50 6.06
CA ALA A 45 -10.75 20.38 7.06
C ALA A 45 -10.26 19.61 8.30
N SER A 46 -11.08 18.70 8.83
CA SER A 46 -10.74 17.85 9.97
C SER A 46 -9.62 16.86 9.62
N ALA A 47 -9.66 16.26 8.42
CA ALA A 47 -8.59 15.39 7.96
C ALA A 47 -7.27 16.16 7.82
N ALA A 48 -7.29 17.37 7.26
CA ALA A 48 -6.13 18.23 7.16
C ALA A 48 -5.60 18.67 8.54
N HIS A 49 -6.48 18.80 9.54
CA HIS A 49 -6.09 19.09 10.92
C HIS A 49 -5.35 17.92 11.56
N LEU A 50 -5.92 16.71 11.47
CA LEU A 50 -5.29 15.49 11.98
C LEU A 50 -3.96 15.18 11.27
N ALA A 51 -3.90 15.36 9.95
CA ALA A 51 -2.66 15.21 9.19
C ALA A 51 -1.59 16.19 9.68
N ARG A 52 -1.93 17.46 9.90
CA ARG A 52 -0.97 18.45 10.45
C ARG A 52 -0.49 18.08 11.85
N ALA A 53 -1.38 17.60 12.71
CA ALA A 53 -1.02 17.13 14.06
C ALA A 53 -0.07 15.91 14.00
N ALA A 54 -0.11 15.15 12.91
CA ALA A 54 0.83 14.07 12.60
C ALA A 54 2.06 14.53 11.80
N GLU A 55 2.29 15.83 11.61
CA GLU A 55 3.37 16.42 10.80
C GLU A 55 3.30 16.13 9.31
N HIS A 56 2.10 15.91 8.79
CA HIS A 56 1.81 15.64 7.38
C HIS A 56 1.00 16.77 6.74
N ARG A 57 0.97 16.77 5.41
CA ARG A 57 0.13 17.65 4.58
C ARG A 57 -0.77 16.81 3.70
N LEU A 58 -1.98 17.30 3.45
CA LEU A 58 -2.85 16.78 2.40
C LEU A 58 -2.56 17.55 1.12
N LEU A 59 -2.28 16.82 0.05
CA LEU A 59 -2.00 17.35 -1.28
C LEU A 59 -2.99 16.75 -2.28
N LEU A 60 -3.34 17.54 -3.29
CA LEU A 60 -4.04 17.03 -4.48
C LEU A 60 -3.01 16.78 -5.56
N ILE A 61 -3.03 15.59 -6.14
CA ILE A 61 -2.12 15.14 -7.19
C ILE A 61 -2.99 14.86 -8.43
N PRO A 62 -2.58 15.26 -9.65
CA PRO A 62 -3.43 15.17 -10.84
C PRO A 62 -3.48 13.75 -11.42
N THR A 63 -4.06 12.81 -10.68
CA THR A 63 -4.22 11.40 -11.09
C THR A 63 -5.51 10.81 -10.54
N THR A 64 -5.99 9.75 -11.18
CA THR A 64 -7.11 8.92 -10.70
C THR A 64 -6.66 7.49 -10.36
N HIS A 65 -5.38 7.17 -10.55
CA HIS A 65 -4.83 5.86 -10.21
C HIS A 65 -4.67 5.71 -8.70
N PRO A 66 -4.84 4.50 -8.15
CA PRO A 66 -4.78 4.28 -6.72
C PRO A 66 -3.36 4.45 -6.18
N SER A 67 -3.26 4.96 -4.96
CA SER A 67 -2.02 4.96 -4.18
C SER A 67 -1.73 3.59 -3.55
N ALA A 68 -0.51 3.36 -3.09
CA ALA A 68 -0.16 2.14 -2.35
C ALA A 68 -1.01 1.96 -1.08
N VAL A 69 -1.37 3.05 -0.40
CA VAL A 69 -2.24 3.05 0.79
C VAL A 69 -3.65 2.58 0.45
N GLU A 70 -4.23 3.10 -0.63
CA GLU A 70 -5.56 2.70 -1.09
C GLU A 70 -5.56 1.25 -1.58
N THR A 71 -4.53 0.84 -2.30
CA THR A 71 -4.39 -0.54 -2.78
C THR A 71 -4.28 -1.53 -1.63
N ALA A 72 -3.50 -1.23 -0.58
CA ALA A 72 -3.43 -2.09 0.61
C ALA A 72 -4.80 -2.25 1.29
N ALA A 73 -5.59 -1.17 1.40
CA ALA A 73 -6.93 -1.24 1.95
C ALA A 73 -7.85 -2.13 1.09
N ARG A 74 -7.82 -1.95 -0.25
CA ARG A 74 -8.60 -2.79 -1.20
C ARG A 74 -8.21 -4.27 -1.13
N ILE A 75 -6.92 -4.56 -1.00
CA ILE A 75 -6.42 -5.93 -0.81
C ILE A 75 -6.97 -6.49 0.51
N ALA A 76 -6.82 -5.75 1.62
CA ALA A 76 -7.29 -6.18 2.94
C ALA A 76 -8.79 -6.51 2.94
N ASP A 77 -9.60 -5.68 2.29
CA ASP A 77 -11.04 -5.91 2.19
C ASP A 77 -11.38 -7.12 1.32
N SER A 78 -10.70 -7.28 0.18
CA SER A 78 -10.85 -8.48 -0.67
C SER A 78 -10.49 -9.76 0.08
N LEU A 79 -9.44 -9.73 0.91
CA LEU A 79 -9.02 -10.87 1.72
C LEU A 79 -10.03 -11.21 2.83
N LYS A 80 -10.65 -10.21 3.47
CA LYS A 80 -11.74 -10.45 4.44
C LYS A 80 -12.96 -11.13 3.80
N GLU A 81 -13.20 -10.83 2.53
CA GLU A 81 -14.25 -11.46 1.72
C GLU A 81 -13.85 -12.81 1.14
N GLY A 82 -12.60 -13.27 1.37
CA GLY A 82 -12.07 -14.52 0.82
C GLY A 82 -11.72 -14.45 -0.67
N SER A 83 -11.66 -13.26 -1.27
CA SER A 83 -11.44 -13.03 -2.69
C SER A 83 -9.95 -12.76 -2.99
N ARG A 84 -9.21 -13.81 -3.37
CA ARG A 84 -7.82 -13.66 -3.86
C ARG A 84 -7.77 -12.92 -5.20
N ASP A 85 -8.72 -13.20 -6.09
CA ASP A 85 -8.82 -12.51 -7.38
C ASP A 85 -9.06 -11.00 -7.19
N GLY A 86 -9.88 -10.61 -6.20
CA GLY A 86 -10.10 -9.21 -5.85
C GLY A 86 -8.81 -8.54 -5.35
N ALA A 87 -8.08 -9.22 -4.47
CA ALA A 87 -6.77 -8.75 -4.00
C ALA A 87 -5.77 -8.62 -5.16
N PHE A 88 -5.74 -9.59 -6.06
CA PHE A 88 -4.83 -9.57 -7.20
C PHE A 88 -5.16 -8.44 -8.19
N ARG A 89 -6.44 -8.25 -8.50
CA ARG A 89 -6.89 -7.12 -9.34
C ARG A 89 -6.49 -5.78 -8.75
N ALA A 90 -6.61 -5.57 -7.44
CA ALA A 90 -6.17 -4.33 -6.80
C ALA A 90 -4.65 -4.11 -6.94
N LEU A 91 -3.85 -5.18 -6.91
CA LEU A 91 -2.41 -5.13 -7.13
C LEU A 91 -2.06 -4.78 -8.59
N LEU A 92 -2.76 -5.40 -9.55
CA LEU A 92 -2.58 -5.11 -10.98
C LEU A 92 -2.99 -3.67 -11.33
N ASP A 93 -4.14 -3.20 -10.81
CA ASP A 93 -4.59 -1.82 -10.98
C ASP A 93 -3.52 -0.80 -10.52
N LEU A 94 -2.83 -1.09 -9.42
CA LEU A 94 -1.71 -0.27 -8.95
C LEU A 94 -0.54 -0.33 -9.93
N SER A 95 -0.12 -1.53 -10.33
CA SER A 95 0.99 -1.72 -11.28
C SER A 95 0.74 -0.93 -12.56
N ASP A 96 -0.41 -1.12 -13.20
CA ASP A 96 -0.78 -0.45 -14.44
C ASP A 96 -0.87 1.06 -14.29
N GLY A 97 -1.42 1.51 -13.16
CA GLY A 97 -1.50 2.93 -12.84
C GLY A 97 -0.12 3.56 -12.74
N LEU A 98 0.79 2.95 -11.98
CA LEU A 98 2.16 3.45 -11.83
C LEU A 98 2.94 3.43 -13.16
N ALA A 99 2.70 2.45 -14.04
CA ALA A 99 3.34 2.37 -15.36
C ALA A 99 2.95 3.53 -16.29
N LYS A 100 1.74 4.09 -16.11
CA LYS A 100 1.16 5.12 -16.98
C LYS A 100 1.44 6.55 -16.50
N GLU A 101 2.00 6.70 -15.30
CA GLU A 101 2.16 8.00 -14.64
C GLU A 101 3.56 8.59 -14.78
N ALA A 102 3.65 9.92 -14.70
CA ALA A 102 4.94 10.60 -14.66
C ALA A 102 5.71 10.27 -13.36
N PRO A 103 7.05 10.24 -13.37
CA PRO A 103 7.85 9.82 -12.20
C PRO A 103 7.51 10.56 -10.89
N LEU A 104 7.19 11.87 -10.94
CA LEU A 104 6.80 12.62 -9.75
C LEU A 104 5.45 12.15 -9.18
N VAL A 105 4.49 11.79 -10.05
CA VAL A 105 3.18 11.26 -9.63
C VAL A 105 3.34 9.85 -9.06
N VAL A 106 4.15 9.00 -9.69
CA VAL A 106 4.53 7.67 -9.17
C VAL A 106 5.09 7.80 -7.75
N ALA A 107 6.08 8.69 -7.55
CA ALA A 107 6.67 8.92 -6.23
C ALA A 107 5.61 9.34 -5.20
N ALA A 108 4.69 10.24 -5.59
CA ALA A 108 3.64 10.72 -4.70
C ALA A 108 2.60 9.64 -4.34
N LEU A 109 2.29 8.72 -5.26
CA LEU A 109 1.34 7.62 -5.03
C LEU A 109 1.88 6.53 -4.09
N VAL A 110 3.20 6.44 -3.93
CA VAL A 110 3.85 5.34 -3.17
C VAL A 110 4.69 5.80 -1.98
N VAL A 111 4.83 7.11 -1.75
CA VAL A 111 5.65 7.65 -0.65
C VAL A 111 5.12 7.26 0.73
N ALA A 112 3.79 7.21 0.88
CA ALA A 112 3.15 6.84 2.14
C ALA A 112 3.19 5.33 2.34
N GLU A 113 3.68 4.91 3.51
CA GLU A 113 3.72 3.50 3.88
C GLU A 113 2.30 2.99 4.16
N PRO A 114 1.83 1.95 3.46
CA PRO A 114 0.51 1.39 3.68
C PRO A 114 0.42 0.65 5.02
N ARG A 115 -0.81 0.48 5.52
CA ARG A 115 -1.07 -0.51 6.58
C ARG A 115 -0.89 -1.92 6.03
N SER A 116 -0.58 -2.87 6.92
CA SER A 116 -0.65 -4.29 6.57
C SER A 116 -2.04 -4.66 6.07
N THR A 117 -2.06 -5.47 5.01
CA THR A 117 -3.25 -6.09 4.43
C THR A 117 -3.84 -7.19 5.32
N GLY A 118 -3.12 -7.59 6.37
CA GLY A 118 -3.43 -8.76 7.19
C GLY A 118 -2.82 -10.05 6.65
N SER A 119 -2.16 -10.02 5.48
CA SER A 119 -1.39 -11.14 4.94
C SER A 119 0.01 -10.69 4.55
N ARG A 120 1.02 -11.37 5.12
CA ARG A 120 2.43 -11.08 4.84
C ARG A 120 2.79 -11.28 3.37
N GLU A 121 2.19 -12.26 2.70
CA GLU A 121 2.46 -12.56 1.30
C GLU A 121 1.95 -11.44 0.39
N TRP A 122 0.79 -10.86 0.73
CA TRP A 122 0.22 -9.73 0.01
C TRP A 122 0.93 -8.42 0.32
N ASP A 123 1.40 -8.22 1.55
CA ASP A 123 2.26 -7.09 1.92
C ASP A 123 3.59 -7.15 1.15
N ALA A 124 4.17 -8.34 1.03
CA ALA A 124 5.38 -8.59 0.23
C ALA A 124 5.14 -8.37 -1.26
N ALA A 125 4.01 -8.85 -1.81
CA ALA A 125 3.65 -8.63 -3.21
C ALA A 125 3.45 -7.14 -3.51
N LEU A 126 2.75 -6.40 -2.64
CA LEU A 126 2.57 -4.95 -2.76
C LEU A 126 3.91 -4.21 -2.72
N SER A 127 4.78 -4.57 -1.78
CA SER A 127 6.14 -4.02 -1.68
C SER A 127 6.97 -4.31 -2.94
N GLY A 128 6.87 -5.52 -3.49
CA GLY A 128 7.53 -5.94 -4.73
C GLY A 128 7.04 -5.14 -5.94
N THR A 129 5.73 -4.98 -6.10
CA THR A 129 5.13 -4.17 -7.17
C THR A 129 5.61 -2.72 -7.13
N VAL A 130 5.60 -2.09 -5.95
CA VAL A 130 6.07 -0.70 -5.81
C VAL A 130 7.56 -0.60 -6.09
N ALA A 131 8.38 -1.51 -5.56
CA ALA A 131 9.81 -1.51 -5.82
C ALA A 131 10.13 -1.69 -7.31
N TYR A 132 9.42 -2.60 -7.98
CA TYR A 132 9.55 -2.85 -9.41
C TYR A 132 9.22 -1.58 -10.21
N GLN A 133 8.09 -0.94 -9.93
CA GLN A 133 7.66 0.25 -10.67
C GLN A 133 8.53 1.49 -10.39
N LEU A 134 9.04 1.66 -9.16
CA LEU A 134 10.02 2.71 -8.88
C LEU A 134 11.31 2.50 -9.68
N ARG A 135 11.79 1.26 -9.81
CA ARG A 135 12.95 0.95 -10.64
C ARG A 135 12.69 1.25 -12.12
N GLN A 136 11.55 0.82 -12.66
CA GLN A 136 11.18 1.10 -14.06
C GLN A 136 11.09 2.61 -14.34
N ALA A 137 10.60 3.39 -13.38
CA ALA A 137 10.52 4.85 -13.47
C ALA A 137 11.86 5.59 -13.20
N GLY A 138 12.95 4.88 -12.90
CA GLY A 138 14.25 5.47 -12.56
C GLY A 138 14.27 6.22 -11.22
N LEU A 139 13.38 5.86 -10.30
CA LEU A 139 13.20 6.48 -8.99
C LEU A 139 13.89 5.68 -7.88
N PRO A 140 14.30 6.34 -6.79
CA PRO A 140 14.80 5.63 -5.61
C PRO A 140 13.70 4.79 -4.96
N ALA A 141 14.07 3.62 -4.44
CA ALA A 141 13.16 2.78 -3.66
C ALA A 141 12.62 3.52 -2.43
N ALA A 142 11.31 3.39 -2.18
CA ALA A 142 10.66 3.92 -0.99
C ALA A 142 11.21 3.25 0.28
N ARG A 143 11.22 3.99 1.41
CA ARG A 143 11.80 3.47 2.66
C ARG A 143 11.14 2.15 3.10
N TRP A 144 9.81 2.10 3.03
CA TRP A 144 9.02 0.96 3.47
C TRP A 144 9.14 -0.24 2.54
N THR A 145 9.53 -0.06 1.28
CA THR A 145 9.78 -1.20 0.39
C THR A 145 11.11 -1.87 0.65
N LYS A 146 12.06 -1.22 1.35
CA LYS A 146 13.41 -1.78 1.60
C LYS A 146 13.46 -2.85 2.69
N GLN A 147 12.40 -3.02 3.47
CA GLN A 147 12.37 -4.06 4.49
C GLN A 147 12.07 -5.42 3.86
N ALA A 148 12.92 -6.40 4.13
CA ALA A 148 12.62 -7.80 3.85
C ALA A 148 11.39 -8.19 4.68
N VAL A 149 10.31 -8.61 4.01
CA VAL A 149 9.06 -9.00 4.68
C VAL A 149 9.20 -10.39 5.33
N THR A 150 10.19 -11.19 4.92
CA THR A 150 10.45 -12.53 5.45
C THR A 150 11.96 -12.81 5.57
N ASP A 151 12.36 -13.49 6.64
CA ASP A 151 13.63 -14.26 6.70
C ASP A 151 13.45 -15.67 6.11
N ASP A 152 12.21 -16.08 5.90
CA ASP A 152 11.80 -17.35 5.33
C ASP A 152 11.96 -17.31 3.82
N ARG A 153 12.70 -18.29 3.27
CA ARG A 153 13.07 -18.37 1.85
C ARG A 153 12.02 -19.08 1.00
N ASP A 154 10.91 -19.48 1.59
CA ASP A 154 9.82 -20.13 0.85
C ASP A 154 9.22 -19.17 -0.17
N LEU A 155 9.29 -19.57 -1.45
CA LEU A 155 8.74 -18.84 -2.59
C LEU A 155 7.22 -19.03 -2.64
N ARG A 156 6.48 -17.93 -2.80
CA ARG A 156 5.01 -17.91 -2.70
C ARG A 156 4.38 -17.16 -3.87
N ALA A 157 3.30 -17.70 -4.41
CA ALA A 157 2.49 -17.06 -5.44
C ALA A 157 1.10 -16.74 -4.85
N PRO A 158 0.91 -15.62 -4.12
CA PRO A 158 -0.31 -15.35 -3.35
C PRO A 158 -1.58 -15.25 -4.21
N HIS A 159 -1.40 -15.00 -5.52
CA HIS A 159 -2.46 -14.89 -6.51
C HIS A 159 -2.90 -16.24 -7.09
N LEU A 160 -2.12 -17.30 -6.92
CA LEU A 160 -2.42 -18.62 -7.45
C LEU A 160 -3.11 -19.53 -6.43
N HIS A 161 -3.89 -20.47 -6.93
CA HIS A 161 -4.35 -21.61 -6.16
C HIS A 161 -3.20 -22.62 -6.00
N PRO A 162 -3.11 -23.36 -4.87
CA PRO A 162 -2.10 -24.42 -4.70
C PRO A 162 -2.08 -25.54 -5.75
N LEU A 163 -3.06 -25.57 -6.66
CA LEU A 163 -3.17 -26.57 -7.73
C LEU A 163 -2.79 -26.00 -9.10
N ASP A 164 -2.52 -24.70 -9.18
CA ASP A 164 -2.07 -24.06 -10.42
C ASP A 164 -0.59 -24.37 -10.66
N ASP A 165 -0.17 -24.28 -11.93
CA ASP A 165 1.22 -24.45 -12.30
C ASP A 165 2.10 -23.39 -11.63
N ALA A 166 3.27 -23.81 -11.14
CA ALA A 166 4.21 -22.91 -10.50
C ALA A 166 4.77 -21.88 -11.52
N PRO A 167 4.89 -20.59 -11.15
CA PRO A 167 5.50 -19.58 -12.01
C PRO A 167 6.94 -19.93 -12.40
N ASP A 168 7.35 -19.52 -13.60
CA ASP A 168 8.73 -19.61 -14.06
C ASP A 168 9.58 -18.56 -13.33
N VAL A 169 10.37 -19.02 -12.37
CA VAL A 169 11.28 -18.19 -11.54
C VAL A 169 12.19 -17.31 -12.41
N SER A 170 12.56 -17.74 -13.62
CA SER A 170 13.42 -16.94 -14.51
C SER A 170 12.72 -15.71 -15.10
N ARG A 171 11.38 -15.66 -15.03
CA ARG A 171 10.52 -14.55 -15.48
C ARG A 171 10.03 -13.66 -14.35
N VAL A 172 10.42 -13.95 -13.11
CA VAL A 172 10.03 -13.16 -11.94
C VAL A 172 11.05 -12.03 -11.73
N PRO A 173 10.63 -10.76 -11.65
CA PRO A 173 11.56 -9.66 -11.39
C PRO A 173 12.26 -9.80 -10.04
N PRO A 174 13.51 -9.33 -9.90
CA PRO A 174 14.28 -9.46 -8.65
C PRO A 174 13.57 -8.81 -7.47
N GLU A 175 12.77 -7.76 -7.68
CA GLU A 175 12.01 -7.11 -6.61
C GLU A 175 10.98 -8.04 -5.95
N PHE A 176 10.44 -9.02 -6.68
CA PHE A 176 9.55 -10.02 -6.10
C PHE A 176 10.35 -11.17 -5.48
N LEU A 177 11.41 -11.64 -6.16
CA LEU A 177 12.27 -12.73 -5.66
C LEU A 177 12.92 -12.40 -4.32
N GLU A 178 13.43 -11.19 -4.15
CA GLU A 178 14.01 -10.70 -2.89
C GLU A 178 13.00 -10.72 -1.72
N ARG A 179 11.70 -10.79 -2.02
CA ARG A 179 10.60 -10.81 -1.05
C ARG A 179 9.91 -12.17 -0.96
N GLY A 180 10.48 -13.20 -1.60
CA GLY A 180 9.90 -14.55 -1.63
C GLY A 180 8.60 -14.62 -2.43
N ILE A 181 8.34 -13.69 -3.35
CA ILE A 181 7.12 -13.65 -4.15
C ILE A 181 7.40 -14.08 -5.59
N LEU A 182 6.51 -14.92 -6.12
CA LEU A 182 6.49 -15.37 -7.50
C LEU A 182 5.33 -14.70 -8.22
N ILE A 183 5.63 -13.59 -8.90
CA ILE A 183 4.74 -12.93 -9.87
C ILE A 183 5.60 -12.65 -11.10
N GLU A 184 5.24 -13.20 -12.24
CA GLU A 184 6.01 -13.01 -13.47
C GLU A 184 5.85 -11.58 -14.00
N GLU A 185 6.88 -11.07 -14.66
CA GLU A 185 6.86 -9.75 -15.30
C GLU A 185 5.70 -9.63 -16.30
N GLY A 186 5.45 -10.70 -17.08
CA GLY A 186 4.35 -10.75 -18.04
C GLY A 186 2.98 -10.60 -17.39
N THR A 187 2.82 -11.03 -16.13
CA THR A 187 1.55 -10.87 -15.39
C THR A 187 1.29 -9.41 -15.02
N LEU A 188 2.34 -8.62 -14.78
CA LEU A 188 2.24 -7.19 -14.43
C LEU A 188 1.95 -6.29 -15.65
N ALA A 189 2.23 -6.78 -16.86
CA ALA A 189 2.06 -6.03 -18.11
C ALA A 189 0.76 -6.40 -18.86
N SER A 190 -0.02 -7.35 -18.34
CA SER A 190 -1.12 -7.98 -19.05
C SER A 190 -2.49 -7.55 -18.50
N VAL A 191 -2.84 -6.27 -18.65
CA VAL A 191 -4.23 -5.77 -18.53
C VAL A 191 -4.53 -4.69 -19.57
#